data_AF-A0A1C6KAF5-F1
#
_entry.id   AF-A0A1C6KAF5-F1
#
_cell.length_a   1.000
_cell.length_b   1.000
_cell.length_c   1.000
_cell.angle_alpha   90.00
_cell.angle_beta   90.00
_cell.angle_gamma   90.00
#
_symmetry.space_group_name_H-M   'P 1'
#
loop_
_entity.id
_entity.type
_entity.pdbx_description
1 polymer ?
#
loop_
_entity_poly.entity_id
_entity_poly.type
_entity_poly.pdbx_seq_one_letter_code
_entity_poly.pdbx_strand_id
1 'polypeptide(L)'
;MLQEMKLEDALKKFLQGKKVLVMYDESLKNDGTEFIVEALEKMLERNRYLVDVPAIEDFEFKQEVEQMVKTEKSSTKAVKKKLVDLPKNKSKLDDCQEEIIQMLKDGKSQYAIAKELGVVQSTVTHWMARHGIDKQGNQKKCATCQYRETSPGKGGCDYIGKTGHRRGCSVENCDKYVEDKHEKAAAPGL
;
A
#
# COMPACT_ATOMS: atom_id res chain seq x y z
N MET A 1 50.57 -16.68 -4.35
CA MET A 1 50.29 -15.50 -3.50
C MET A 1 49.00 -14.85 -3.98
N LEU A 2 48.16 -14.40 -3.05
CA LEU A 2 46.97 -13.60 -3.35
C LEU A 2 47.34 -12.12 -3.18
N GLN A 3 46.84 -11.26 -4.05
CA GLN A 3 47.05 -9.82 -3.99
C GLN A 3 45.70 -9.12 -4.02
N GLU A 4 45.46 -8.25 -3.05
CA GLU A 4 44.27 -7.39 -3.04
C GLU A 4 44.30 -6.40 -4.20
N MET A 5 43.14 -6.16 -4.79
CA MET A 5 42.97 -5.20 -5.87
C MET A 5 41.58 -4.56 -5.81
N LYS A 6 41.42 -3.45 -6.52
CA LYS A 6 40.13 -2.75 -6.61
C LYS A 6 39.08 -3.63 -7.29
N LEU A 7 37.83 -3.47 -6.88
CA LEU A 7 36.68 -4.21 -7.43
C LEU A 7 36.63 -4.15 -8.96
N GLU A 8 36.76 -2.95 -9.54
CA GLU A 8 36.71 -2.75 -10.99
C GLU A 8 37.78 -3.57 -11.73
N ASP A 9 39.00 -3.60 -11.20
CA ASP A 9 40.11 -4.33 -11.81
C ASP A 9 39.96 -5.84 -11.63
N ALA A 10 39.41 -6.27 -10.50
CA ALA A 10 39.04 -7.65 -10.26
C ALA A 10 37.96 -8.11 -11.26
N LEU A 11 36.90 -7.32 -11.45
CA LEU A 11 35.84 -7.61 -12.42
C LEU A 11 36.36 -7.64 -13.87
N LYS A 12 37.23 -6.69 -14.26
CA LYS A 12 37.88 -6.72 -15.58
C LYS A 12 38.66 -8.02 -15.81
N LYS A 13 39.43 -8.46 -14.81
CA LYS A 13 40.18 -9.73 -14.89
C LYS A 13 39.25 -10.94 -14.94
N PHE A 14 38.16 -10.92 -14.17
CA PHE A 14 37.15 -11.96 -14.19
C PHE A 14 36.48 -12.10 -15.56
N LEU A 15 36.08 -10.98 -16.18
CA LEU A 15 35.52 -10.95 -17.53
C LEU A 15 36.52 -11.39 -18.62
N GLN A 16 37.83 -11.29 -18.35
CA GLN A 16 38.89 -11.85 -19.20
C GLN A 16 39.10 -13.36 -18.98
N GLY A 17 38.26 -14.02 -18.17
CA GLY A 17 38.35 -15.45 -17.85
C GLY A 17 39.39 -15.81 -16.79
N LYS A 18 39.95 -14.82 -16.08
CA LYS A 18 40.89 -15.10 -14.98
C LYS A 18 40.13 -15.50 -13.72
N LYS A 19 40.67 -16.49 -13.00
CA LYS A 19 40.15 -16.89 -11.69
C LYS A 19 40.32 -15.74 -10.68
N VAL A 20 39.20 -15.26 -10.15
CA VAL A 20 39.15 -14.22 -9.11
C VAL A 20 38.48 -14.79 -7.87
N LEU A 21 39.06 -14.53 -6.70
CA LEU A 21 38.50 -14.89 -5.40
C LEU A 21 37.91 -13.64 -4.76
N VAL A 22 36.82 -13.82 -4.01
CA VAL A 22 36.20 -12.80 -3.19
C VAL A 22 36.38 -13.17 -1.72
N MET A 23 36.71 -12.18 -0.90
CA MET A 23 36.79 -12.32 0.55
C MET A 23 35.72 -11.42 1.17
N TYR A 24 34.83 -11.99 1.98
CA TYR A 24 33.75 -11.25 2.65
C TYR A 24 33.53 -11.77 4.08
N ASP A 25 32.91 -10.94 4.91
CA ASP A 25 32.56 -11.27 6.30
C ASP A 25 31.09 -11.70 6.34
N GLU A 26 30.81 -12.92 6.80
CA GLU A 26 29.45 -13.46 6.93
C GLU A 26 28.91 -13.37 8.37
N SER A 27 29.66 -12.77 9.30
CA SER A 27 29.26 -12.68 10.70
C SER A 27 28.12 -11.66 10.90
N LEU A 28 26.92 -12.16 11.23
CA LEU A 28 25.77 -11.32 11.57
C LEU A 28 25.64 -11.05 13.08
N LYS A 29 26.38 -11.75 13.95
CA LYS A 29 26.36 -11.56 15.42
C LYS A 29 27.66 -12.03 16.09
N ASN A 30 28.29 -11.10 16.82
CA ASN A 30 29.23 -11.21 17.94
C ASN A 30 30.26 -12.37 17.98
N ASP A 31 31.51 -11.93 18.08
CA ASP A 31 32.68 -12.59 18.70
C ASP A 31 33.67 -13.35 17.79
N GLY A 32 33.69 -13.02 16.50
CA GLY A 32 34.80 -13.33 15.60
C GLY A 32 34.53 -12.93 14.15
N THR A 33 35.43 -12.17 13.54
CA THR A 33 35.38 -11.87 12.09
C THR A 33 35.91 -13.08 11.32
N GLU A 34 35.03 -14.02 11.00
CA GLU A 34 35.36 -15.16 10.15
C GLU A 34 35.23 -14.76 8.68
N PHE A 35 36.37 -14.46 8.05
CA PHE A 35 36.43 -14.11 6.64
C PHE A 35 36.31 -15.36 5.78
N ILE A 36 35.32 -15.37 4.89
CA ILE A 36 35.13 -16.44 3.92
C ILE A 36 35.80 -16.02 2.62
N VAL A 37 36.62 -16.92 2.06
CA VAL A 37 37.26 -16.75 0.76
C VAL A 37 36.70 -17.79 -0.20
N GLU A 38 35.99 -17.35 -1.24
CA GLU A 38 35.47 -18.24 -2.28
C GLU A 38 35.68 -17.69 -3.69
N ALA A 39 35.37 -18.51 -4.71
CA ALA A 39 35.43 -18.06 -6.10
C ALA A 39 34.34 -17.01 -6.34
N LEU A 40 34.71 -15.91 -6.99
CA LEU A 40 33.77 -14.83 -7.31
C LEU A 40 32.55 -15.35 -8.07
N GLU A 41 32.74 -16.29 -9.00
CA GLU A 41 31.67 -16.95 -9.75
C GLU A 41 30.59 -17.57 -8.86
N LYS A 42 30.97 -18.33 -7.80
CA LYS A 42 30.02 -18.95 -6.87
C LYS A 42 29.20 -17.91 -6.10
N MET A 43 29.84 -16.82 -5.69
CA MET A 43 29.15 -15.72 -5.04
C MET A 43 28.17 -15.07 -6.02
N LEU A 44 28.56 -14.88 -7.29
CA LEU A 44 27.70 -14.24 -8.28
C LEU A 44 26.49 -15.11 -8.65
N GLU A 45 26.67 -16.42 -8.82
CA GLU A 45 25.60 -17.38 -9.12
C GLU A 45 24.51 -17.45 -8.05
N ARG A 46 24.84 -17.20 -6.78
CA ARG A 46 23.86 -17.19 -5.67
C ARG A 46 22.97 -15.94 -5.69
N ASN A 47 23.35 -14.90 -6.41
CA ASN A 47 22.68 -13.60 -6.37
C ASN A 47 21.76 -13.37 -7.58
N ARG A 48 20.69 -12.60 -7.37
CA ARG A 48 19.79 -12.12 -8.42
C ARG A 48 20.11 -10.65 -8.69
N TYR A 49 20.52 -10.33 -9.92
CA TYR A 49 20.86 -8.98 -10.32
C TYR A 49 19.65 -8.25 -10.89
N LEU A 50 19.45 -7.01 -10.43
CA LEU A 50 18.46 -6.08 -10.98
C LEU A 50 19.23 -4.96 -11.67
N VAL A 51 18.88 -4.65 -12.91
CA VAL A 51 19.41 -3.52 -13.67
C VAL A 51 18.31 -2.49 -13.79
N ASP A 52 18.63 -1.22 -13.54
CA ASP A 52 17.73 -0.11 -13.81
C ASP A 52 17.55 0.03 -15.32
N VAL A 53 16.35 -0.30 -15.80
CA VAL A 53 15.98 -0.14 -17.21
C VAL A 53 15.09 1.10 -17.27
N PRO A 54 15.43 2.12 -18.08
CA PRO A 54 14.59 3.30 -18.20
C PRO A 54 13.19 2.87 -18.63
N ALA A 55 12.17 3.47 -18.03
CA ALA A 55 10.80 3.27 -18.44
C ALA A 55 10.68 3.70 -19.91
N ILE A 56 10.62 2.72 -20.82
CA ILE A 56 10.34 2.97 -22.23
C ILE A 56 8.93 3.54 -22.26
N GLU A 57 8.82 4.84 -22.50
CA GLU A 57 7.52 5.47 -22.70
C GLU A 57 6.96 4.94 -24.02
N ASP A 58 6.02 4.00 -23.92
CA ASP A 58 5.26 3.56 -25.07
C ASP A 58 4.40 4.74 -25.56
N PHE A 59 4.85 5.37 -26.64
CA PHE A 59 4.23 6.57 -27.20
C PHE A 59 2.84 6.27 -27.76
N GLU A 60 2.58 5.03 -28.20
CA GLU A 60 1.27 4.57 -28.64
C GLU A 60 0.32 4.46 -27.45
N PHE A 61 0.78 3.89 -26.33
CA PHE A 61 -0.01 3.80 -25.11
C PHE A 61 -0.43 5.19 -24.59
N LYS A 62 0.48 6.19 -24.64
CA LYS A 62 0.12 7.58 -24.28
C LYS A 62 -0.95 8.16 -25.19
N GLN A 63 -0.84 7.97 -26.50
CA GLN A 63 -1.84 8.46 -27.46
C GLN A 63 -3.19 7.76 -27.29
N GLU A 64 -3.20 6.45 -27.09
CA GLU A 64 -4.43 5.68 -26.92
C GLU A 64 -5.16 6.05 -25.62
N VAL A 65 -4.43 6.22 -24.52
CA VAL A 65 -4.98 6.74 -23.25
C VAL A 65 -5.53 8.15 -23.44
N GLU A 66 -4.83 9.01 -24.17
CA GLU A 66 -5.29 10.38 -24.41
C GLU A 66 -6.56 10.42 -25.29
N GLN A 67 -6.68 9.51 -26.26
CA GLN A 67 -7.87 9.36 -27.09
C GLN A 67 -9.06 8.82 -26.29
N MET A 68 -8.87 7.82 -25.42
CA MET A 68 -9.94 7.33 -24.53
C MET A 68 -10.41 8.41 -23.55
N VAL A 69 -9.49 9.18 -22.96
CA VAL A 69 -9.83 10.31 -22.06
C VAL A 69 -10.58 11.42 -22.79
N LYS A 70 -10.25 11.70 -24.06
CA LYS A 70 -10.99 12.66 -24.89
C LYS A 70 -12.39 12.16 -25.24
N THR A 71 -12.55 10.87 -25.48
CA THR A 71 -13.83 10.24 -25.82
C THR A 71 -14.81 10.23 -24.64
N GLU A 72 -14.32 10.07 -23.40
CA GLU A 72 -15.16 10.23 -22.19
C GLU A 72 -15.60 11.68 -21.95
N LYS A 73 -14.77 12.67 -22.31
CA LYS A 73 -15.09 14.09 -22.14
C LYS A 73 -16.12 14.62 -23.15
N SER A 74 -16.31 13.95 -24.30
CA SER A 74 -17.34 14.33 -25.27
C SER A 74 -18.76 13.90 -24.91
N SER A 75 -18.96 13.02 -23.91
CA SER A 75 -20.30 12.58 -23.48
C SER A 75 -20.87 13.32 -22.25
N THR A 76 -20.08 14.20 -21.62
CA THR A 76 -20.47 14.81 -20.32
C THR A 76 -20.83 16.30 -20.38
N LYS A 77 -21.06 16.88 -21.57
CA LYS A 77 -21.70 18.21 -21.66
C LYS A 77 -23.17 18.10 -22.03
N ALA A 78 -23.99 18.46 -21.03
CA ALA A 78 -25.43 18.74 -21.06
C ALA A 78 -26.38 17.63 -20.61
N VAL A 79 -26.33 17.26 -19.33
CA VAL A 79 -27.57 17.06 -18.57
C VAL A 79 -27.46 17.85 -17.27
N LYS A 80 -28.10 19.03 -17.25
CA LYS A 80 -28.53 19.65 -15.99
C LYS A 80 -29.30 18.57 -15.24
N LYS A 81 -28.75 18.01 -14.16
CA LYS A 81 -29.54 17.21 -13.21
C LYS A 81 -30.54 18.16 -12.56
N LYS A 82 -31.69 18.34 -13.21
CA LYS A 82 -32.95 18.36 -12.47
C LYS A 82 -32.90 17.08 -11.63
N LEU A 83 -32.87 17.22 -10.31
CA LEU A 83 -33.36 16.19 -9.41
C LEU A 83 -34.80 15.95 -9.83
N VAL A 84 -34.98 15.00 -10.75
CA VAL A 84 -36.25 14.32 -10.94
C VAL A 84 -36.11 13.12 -10.03
N ASP A 85 -36.90 13.12 -8.96
CA ASP A 85 -37.06 11.98 -8.06
C ASP A 85 -37.41 10.74 -8.89
N LEU A 86 -36.39 9.95 -9.22
CA LEU A 86 -36.56 8.66 -9.86
C LEU A 86 -37.03 7.70 -8.76
N PRO A 87 -38.14 6.96 -8.97
CA PRO A 87 -38.74 6.15 -7.93
C PRO A 87 -37.73 5.13 -7.41
N LYS A 88 -37.46 5.20 -6.09
CA LYS A 88 -36.57 4.28 -5.39
C LYS A 88 -37.06 2.85 -5.64
N ASN A 89 -36.26 2.03 -6.33
CA ASN A 89 -36.46 0.59 -6.33
C ASN A 89 -36.38 0.12 -4.87
N LYS A 90 -37.53 -0.26 -4.29
CA LYS A 90 -37.60 -0.85 -2.96
C LYS A 90 -36.83 -2.17 -3.00
N SER A 91 -35.75 -2.22 -2.25
CA SER A 91 -35.02 -3.45 -2.01
C SER A 91 -35.72 -4.25 -0.92
N LYS A 92 -35.60 -5.59 -0.96
CA LYS A 92 -36.07 -6.49 0.10
C LYS A 92 -35.52 -6.14 1.50
N LEU A 93 -34.40 -5.42 1.56
CA LEU A 93 -33.79 -4.97 2.81
C LEU A 93 -34.45 -3.70 3.39
N ASP A 94 -35.25 -2.96 2.60
CA ASP A 94 -35.96 -1.79 3.11
C ASP A 94 -37.07 -2.18 4.09
N ASP A 95 -37.61 -3.40 3.96
CA ASP A 95 -38.60 -3.96 4.90
C ASP A 95 -37.96 -4.36 6.24
N CYS A 96 -36.64 -4.59 6.29
CA CYS A 96 -35.88 -5.00 7.47
C CYS A 96 -34.94 -3.89 7.99
N GLN A 97 -35.21 -2.63 7.65
CA GLN A 97 -34.31 -1.50 7.92
C GLN A 97 -33.94 -1.35 9.41
N GLU A 98 -34.92 -1.38 10.31
CA GLU A 98 -34.69 -1.23 11.75
C GLU A 98 -33.84 -2.38 12.33
N GLU A 99 -34.08 -3.60 11.85
CA GLU A 99 -33.32 -4.79 12.26
C GLU A 99 -31.85 -4.69 11.81
N ILE A 100 -31.60 -4.24 10.57
CA ILE A 100 -30.24 -4.02 10.06
C ILE A 100 -29.52 -2.94 10.88
N ILE A 101 -30.20 -1.82 11.18
CA ILE A 101 -29.63 -0.75 11.99
C ILE A 101 -29.29 -1.24 13.40
N GLN A 102 -30.16 -2.04 14.01
CA GLN A 102 -29.91 -2.63 15.33
C GLN A 102 -28.72 -3.59 15.30
N MET A 103 -28.67 -4.49 14.33
CA MET A 103 -27.54 -5.42 14.14
C MET A 103 -26.20 -4.69 13.95
N LEU A 104 -26.20 -3.56 13.23
CA LEU A 104 -25.01 -2.73 13.06
C LEU A 104 -24.61 -2.02 14.37
N LYS A 105 -25.57 -1.53 15.16
CA LYS A 105 -25.31 -0.95 16.50
C LYS A 105 -24.75 -2.01 17.46
N ASP A 106 -25.21 -3.25 17.34
CA ASP A 106 -24.74 -4.40 18.12
C ASP A 106 -23.35 -4.90 17.64
N GLY A 107 -22.75 -4.26 16.62
CA GLY A 107 -21.43 -4.56 16.12
C GLY A 107 -21.35 -5.81 15.23
N LYS A 108 -22.49 -6.35 14.76
CA LYS A 108 -22.47 -7.48 13.82
C LYS A 108 -21.80 -7.07 12.50
N SER A 109 -21.00 -7.98 11.96
CA SER A 109 -20.36 -7.76 10.67
C SER A 109 -21.38 -7.79 9.53
N GLN A 110 -21.08 -7.11 8.42
CA GLN A 110 -21.90 -7.14 7.20
C GLN A 110 -22.12 -8.57 6.70
N TYR A 111 -21.12 -9.45 6.89
CA TYR A 111 -21.22 -10.86 6.55
C TYR A 111 -22.23 -11.61 7.44
N ALA A 112 -22.22 -11.35 8.75
CA ALA A 112 -23.18 -11.94 9.68
C ALA A 112 -24.62 -11.48 9.36
N ILE A 113 -24.81 -10.18 9.10
CA ILE A 113 -26.10 -9.60 8.69
C ILE A 113 -26.58 -10.24 7.37
N ALA A 114 -25.68 -10.38 6.40
CA ALA A 114 -26.00 -11.00 5.11
C ALA A 114 -26.44 -12.47 5.28
N LYS A 115 -25.75 -13.21 6.14
CA LYS A 115 -26.07 -14.62 6.46
C LYS A 115 -27.42 -14.75 7.17
N GLU A 116 -27.73 -13.89 8.13
CA GLU A 116 -29.02 -13.90 8.85
C GLU A 116 -30.18 -13.52 7.93
N LEU A 117 -29.99 -12.56 7.03
CA LEU A 117 -31.03 -12.10 6.11
C LEU A 117 -31.12 -12.91 4.81
N GLY A 118 -30.24 -13.92 4.63
CA GLY A 118 -30.20 -14.76 3.44
C GLY A 118 -29.90 -13.98 2.15
N VAL A 119 -29.08 -12.93 2.23
CA VAL A 119 -28.68 -12.09 1.10
C VAL A 119 -27.17 -12.13 0.92
N VAL A 120 -26.69 -11.72 -0.26
CA VAL A 120 -25.25 -11.56 -0.51
C VAL A 120 -24.75 -10.31 0.21
N GLN A 121 -23.53 -10.35 0.75
CA GLN A 121 -22.90 -9.23 1.46
C GLN A 121 -22.91 -7.93 0.65
N SER A 122 -22.67 -8.01 -0.67
CA SER A 122 -22.70 -6.86 -1.57
C SER A 122 -24.06 -6.13 -1.55
N THR A 123 -25.17 -6.85 -1.35
CA THR A 123 -26.51 -6.27 -1.21
C THR A 123 -26.62 -5.43 0.06
N VAL A 124 -26.06 -5.91 1.18
CA VAL A 124 -25.99 -5.16 2.44
C VAL A 124 -25.10 -3.92 2.27
N THR A 125 -23.95 -4.04 1.60
CA THR A 125 -23.06 -2.90 1.34
C THR A 125 -23.72 -1.82 0.48
N HIS A 126 -24.39 -2.19 -0.62
CA HIS A 126 -25.11 -1.24 -1.47
C HIS A 126 -26.32 -0.63 -0.77
N TRP A 127 -26.99 -1.41 0.08
CA TRP A 127 -28.08 -0.91 0.92
C TRP A 127 -27.58 0.13 1.93
N MET A 128 -26.50 -0.15 2.66
CA MET A 128 -25.87 0.80 3.57
C MET A 128 -25.48 2.11 2.86
N ALA A 129 -24.89 2.02 1.66
CA ALA A 129 -24.52 3.19 0.87
C ALA A 129 -25.72 4.05 0.45
N ARG A 130 -26.85 3.42 0.10
CA ARG A 130 -28.10 4.13 -0.23
C ARG A 130 -28.73 4.84 0.96
N HIS A 131 -28.56 4.29 2.15
CA HIS A 131 -29.09 4.83 3.41
C HIS A 131 -28.08 5.73 4.15
N GLY A 132 -26.94 6.05 3.53
CA GLY A 132 -25.93 6.93 4.13
C GLY A 132 -25.25 6.36 5.37
N ILE A 133 -25.30 5.04 5.55
CA ILE A 133 -24.66 4.34 6.66
C ILE A 133 -23.21 4.08 6.27
N ASP A 134 -22.33 4.95 6.76
CA ASP A 134 -20.90 4.79 6.54
C ASP A 134 -20.34 3.60 7.36
N LYS A 135 -19.25 3.01 6.88
CA LYS A 135 -18.56 1.91 7.57
C LYS A 135 -17.92 2.44 8.84
N GLN A 136 -18.63 2.39 9.96
CA GLN A 136 -18.02 2.58 11.28
C GLN A 136 -17.00 1.46 11.50
N GLY A 137 -15.71 1.83 11.43
CA GLY A 137 -14.61 0.90 11.66
C GLY A 137 -13.63 0.75 10.50
N ASN A 138 -13.13 1.86 9.97
CA ASN A 138 -11.73 1.91 9.52
C ASN A 138 -11.25 3.37 9.47
N GLN A 139 -11.32 4.09 10.60
CA GLN A 139 -10.46 5.26 10.72
C GLN A 139 -9.03 4.73 10.58
N LYS A 140 -8.40 5.03 9.45
CA LYS A 140 -7.02 4.66 9.16
C LYS A 140 -6.13 5.44 10.13
N LYS A 141 -6.08 5.03 11.40
CA LYS A 141 -5.23 5.67 12.41
C LYS A 141 -3.76 5.63 11.99
N CYS A 142 -3.38 4.64 11.17
CA CYS A 142 -2.09 4.62 10.48
C CYS A 142 -1.74 5.92 9.74
N ALA A 143 -2.72 6.72 9.30
CA ALA A 143 -2.48 7.98 8.63
C ALA A 143 -1.78 9.02 9.53
N THR A 144 -2.05 8.99 10.83
CA THR A 144 -1.49 9.89 11.85
C THR A 144 -0.47 9.19 12.74
N CYS A 145 -0.06 7.96 12.41
CA CYS A 145 0.90 7.19 13.19
C CYS A 145 2.27 7.86 13.16
N GLN A 146 2.92 8.00 14.32
CA GLN A 146 4.27 8.57 14.40
C GLN A 146 5.32 7.74 13.62
N TYR A 147 5.02 6.47 13.38
CA TYR A 147 5.86 5.56 12.59
C TYR A 147 5.43 5.46 11.13
N ARG A 148 4.52 6.30 10.64
CA ARG A 148 4.13 6.27 9.23
C ARG A 148 5.29 6.72 8.34
N GLU A 149 5.48 6.01 7.22
CA GLU A 149 6.29 6.45 6.08
C GLU A 149 5.46 7.37 5.19
N THR A 150 5.93 8.60 4.99
CA THR A 150 5.23 9.64 4.22
C THR A 150 5.86 9.87 2.85
N SER A 151 6.99 9.24 2.54
CA SER A 151 7.67 9.38 1.26
C SER A 151 6.78 8.91 0.09
N PRO A 152 6.79 9.64 -1.04
CA PRO A 152 6.04 9.25 -2.24
C PRO A 152 6.39 7.81 -2.65
N GLY A 153 5.36 6.98 -2.86
CA GLY A 153 5.52 5.60 -3.32
C GLY A 153 5.94 4.56 -2.27
N LYS A 154 6.25 4.95 -1.03
CA LYS A 154 6.68 4.02 0.04
C LYS A 154 5.70 3.84 1.20
N GLY A 155 4.52 4.45 1.11
CA GLY A 155 3.57 4.55 2.22
C GLY A 155 3.39 3.26 3.02
N GLY A 156 3.31 3.38 4.36
CA GLY A 156 3.24 2.20 5.23
C GLY A 156 3.68 2.51 6.67
N CYS A 157 3.90 1.46 7.45
CA CYS A 157 4.45 1.55 8.80
C CYS A 157 5.97 1.31 8.75
N ASP A 158 6.75 2.31 9.13
CA ASP A 158 8.21 2.29 9.22
C ASP A 158 8.68 2.18 10.68
N TYR A 159 8.02 1.32 11.47
CA TYR A 159 8.43 1.11 12.85
C TYR A 159 9.86 0.57 12.92
N ILE A 160 10.19 -0.42 12.09
CA ILE A 160 11.51 -1.08 12.11
C ILE A 160 12.62 -0.12 11.66
N GLY A 161 12.40 0.71 10.64
CA GLY A 161 13.39 1.71 10.21
C GLY A 161 13.65 2.76 11.29
N LYS A 162 12.62 3.17 12.03
CA LYS A 162 12.75 4.15 13.11
C LYS A 162 13.28 3.60 14.44
N THR A 163 13.02 2.33 14.78
CA THR A 163 13.39 1.77 16.10
C THR A 163 14.44 0.65 16.07
N GLY A 164 14.75 0.08 14.89
CA GLY A 164 15.77 -0.96 14.74
C GLY A 164 15.34 -2.37 15.23
N HIS A 165 14.10 -2.54 15.68
CA HIS A 165 13.60 -3.84 16.14
C HIS A 165 12.15 -4.09 15.73
N ARG A 166 11.72 -5.36 15.76
CA ARG A 166 10.34 -5.74 15.43
C ARG A 166 9.36 -5.18 16.46
N ARG A 167 8.17 -4.86 15.98
CA ARG A 167 7.05 -4.39 16.79
C ARG A 167 6.45 -5.56 17.58
N GLY A 168 6.22 -5.39 18.87
CA GLY A 168 5.60 -6.40 19.74
C GLY A 168 4.07 -6.45 19.69
N CYS A 169 3.42 -5.61 18.86
CA CYS A 169 1.96 -5.53 18.77
C CYS A 169 1.46 -5.39 17.32
N SER A 170 0.24 -5.89 17.08
CA SER A 170 -0.46 -5.76 15.80
C SER A 170 -0.71 -4.29 15.44
N VAL A 171 -0.71 -3.98 14.14
CA VAL A 171 -0.98 -2.63 13.60
C VAL A 171 -2.38 -2.14 14.01
N GLU A 172 -3.34 -3.07 14.11
CA GLU A 172 -4.72 -2.82 14.54
C GLU A 172 -4.79 -2.27 15.98
N ASN A 173 -3.83 -2.67 16.83
CA ASN A 173 -3.73 -2.29 18.23
C ASN A 173 -2.65 -1.23 18.47
N CYS A 174 -2.20 -0.52 17.42
CA CYS A 174 -1.27 0.58 17.60
C CYS A 174 -1.94 1.73 18.35
N ASP A 175 -1.23 2.30 19.32
CA ASP A 175 -1.61 3.44 20.17
C ASP A 175 -0.73 4.68 19.91
N LYS A 176 0.22 4.58 18.97
CA LYS A 176 1.25 5.58 18.71
C LYS A 176 0.87 6.52 17.57
N TYR A 177 -0.15 7.33 17.81
CA TYR A 177 -0.65 8.32 16.87
C TYR A 177 -0.37 9.74 17.37
N VAL A 178 -0.07 10.64 16.45
CA VAL A 178 -0.02 12.07 16.73
C VAL A 178 -1.45 12.59 16.58
N GLU A 179 -2.00 13.20 17.62
CA GLU A 179 -3.26 13.92 17.48
C GLU A 179 -3.03 15.12 16.57
N ASP A 180 -3.73 15.17 15.44
CA ASP A 180 -3.69 16.34 14.57
C ASP A 180 -4.13 17.55 15.39
N LYS A 181 -3.19 18.45 15.68
CA LYS A 181 -3.52 19.86 15.95
C LYS A 181 -4.06 20.46 14.65
N HIS A 182 -5.28 20.10 14.29
CA HIS A 182 -6.13 21.00 13.53
C HIS A 182 -6.59 22.12 14.48
N GLU A 183 -5.64 22.94 14.95
CA GLU A 183 -5.99 24.32 15.28
C GLU A 183 -6.44 24.93 13.96
N LYS A 184 -7.76 24.98 13.78
CA LYS A 184 -8.38 25.84 12.77
C LYS A 184 -7.73 27.20 12.97
N ALA A 185 -6.96 27.65 11.99
CA ALA A 185 -6.54 29.03 11.92
C ALA A 185 -7.81 29.88 12.02
N ALA A 186 -8.04 30.47 13.20
CA ALA A 186 -8.99 31.55 13.34
C ALA A 186 -8.50 32.64 12.38
N ALA A 187 -9.32 32.97 11.40
CA ALA A 187 -9.04 34.08 10.51
C ALA A 187 -8.80 35.33 11.40
N PRO A 188 -7.69 36.06 11.22
CA PRO A 188 -7.51 37.32 11.91
C PRO A 188 -8.61 38.28 11.45
N GLY A 189 -9.35 38.81 12.42
CA GLY A 189 -10.48 39.69 12.17
C GLY A 189 -10.07 40.96 11.43
N LEU A 190 -11.00 41.43 10.59
CA LEU A 190 -11.22 42.81 10.19
C LEU A 190 -12.71 42.98 9.92
#